data_AF-A0A2G8RTW3-F1
#
_entry.id   AF-A0A2G8RTW3-F1
#
_cell.length_a   1.000
_cell.length_b   1.000
_cell.length_c   1.000
_cell.angle_alpha   90.00
_cell.angle_beta   90.00
_cell.angle_gamma   90.00
#
_symmetry.space_group_name_H-M   'P 1'
#
loop_
_entity.id
_entity.type
_entity.pdbx_description
1 polymer ?
#
loop_
_entity_poly.entity_id
_entity_poly.type
_entity_poly.pdbx_seq_one_letter_code
_entity_poly.pdbx_strand_id
1 'polypeptide(L)'
;MPAEMLADMLVEVSSIARGSSGPQSEHSLTINVHVPTAGTKAGDKLPVIAAGVFVCGQWIFGGGFVVGSSELFPGDPIVAHSVAMGQPVTYAAMNYRLGPLGFLLVRGKEVKEAGVGNLGLQDQREALRWIQKHIAAFRGDPEKVTLWGPSAGAISSALHMVTNHGNTEGLFRAAIMSAGSPLPTGDIEELQCGGTSDTLVCLRQVSGPADNLTAAAAALPNLFSYSGLATPWAPRADGQFLTAPLQHLVLAGQVADVPFITGGALDEGTIFATGSWNLTTEQEFHDYVHKYLFSSTPEALLEPLFSLYPADPAVGSPFMTGDDNQLAPMYKRMAAFQGDVTGNSPGLGYAHGRDILPAFMGAALADYIIQFVATLDPNGDGANGTTSAIYYWPKYDTKQWRVLETHDDGVAIGADTLCIEPMAALTAISLAYPMSLNVAGLVRDRMIYLMSWRGQNCQGRCFSET
;
A
#
# COMPACT_ATOMS: atom_id res chain seq x y z
N MET A 1 7.39 -27.24 3.28
CA MET A 1 6.15 -26.60 2.77
C MET A 1 5.16 -27.69 2.39
N PRO A 2 3.91 -27.67 2.88
CA PRO A 2 2.85 -28.60 2.47
C PRO A 2 2.50 -28.45 0.97
N ALA A 3 1.92 -29.49 0.36
CA ALA A 3 1.62 -29.50 -1.07
C ALA A 3 0.50 -28.53 -1.47
N GLU A 4 -0.57 -28.45 -0.67
CA GLU A 4 -1.69 -27.53 -0.86
C GLU A 4 -1.21 -26.07 -0.74
N MET A 5 -0.44 -25.78 0.30
CA MET A 5 0.13 -24.45 0.54
C MET A 5 1.18 -24.04 -0.52
N LEU A 6 1.88 -25.01 -1.13
CA LEU A 6 2.72 -24.79 -2.30
C LEU A 6 1.87 -24.50 -3.55
N ALA A 7 0.71 -25.15 -3.70
CA ALA A 7 -0.23 -24.86 -4.78
C ALA A 7 -0.84 -23.45 -4.63
N ASP A 8 -1.23 -23.05 -3.42
CA ASP A 8 -1.67 -21.69 -3.12
C ASP A 8 -0.56 -20.67 -3.41
N MET A 9 0.68 -20.92 -2.95
CA MET A 9 1.81 -20.04 -3.26
C MET A 9 2.12 -19.97 -4.77
N LEU A 10 1.85 -21.04 -5.53
CA LEU A 10 1.94 -21.04 -6.99
C LEU A 10 0.76 -20.32 -7.66
N VAL A 11 -0.46 -20.37 -7.10
CA VAL A 11 -1.62 -19.60 -7.57
C VAL A 11 -1.43 -18.11 -7.29
N GLU A 12 -0.92 -17.75 -6.11
CA GLU A 12 -0.46 -16.40 -5.77
C GLU A 12 0.56 -15.91 -6.79
N VAL A 13 1.72 -16.57 -6.86
CA VAL A 13 2.84 -16.20 -7.75
C VAL A 13 2.43 -16.21 -9.23
N SER A 14 1.45 -17.04 -9.65
CA SER A 14 0.95 -17.07 -11.04
C SER A 14 -0.16 -16.06 -11.35
N SER A 15 -0.96 -15.64 -10.35
CA SER A 15 -1.86 -14.48 -10.51
C SER A 15 -1.04 -13.18 -10.62
N ILE A 16 0.00 -13.08 -9.80
CA ILE A 16 1.13 -12.14 -9.86
C ILE A 16 1.95 -12.31 -11.15
N ALA A 17 1.89 -13.47 -11.85
CA ALA A 17 2.73 -13.72 -13.02
C ALA A 17 2.32 -13.02 -14.30
N ARG A 18 1.25 -12.22 -14.29
CA ARG A 18 0.87 -11.35 -15.41
C ARG A 18 1.75 -10.10 -15.48
N GLY A 19 3.06 -10.30 -15.56
CA GLY A 19 4.02 -9.20 -15.74
C GLY A 19 3.77 -8.41 -17.03
N SER A 20 4.27 -7.17 -17.08
CA SER A 20 4.20 -6.33 -18.27
C SER A 20 4.83 -7.06 -19.46
N SER A 21 4.05 -7.27 -20.51
CA SER A 21 4.54 -7.81 -21.78
C SER A 21 5.07 -6.71 -22.71
N GLY A 22 4.81 -5.44 -22.37
CA GLY A 22 5.42 -4.29 -23.00
C GLY A 22 6.92 -4.13 -22.69
N PRO A 23 7.64 -3.38 -23.54
CA PRO A 23 9.07 -3.11 -23.34
C PRO A 23 9.31 -2.12 -22.19
N GLN A 24 10.31 -2.40 -21.36
CA GLN A 24 10.74 -1.49 -20.29
C GLN A 24 11.63 -0.36 -20.83
N SER A 25 11.48 0.85 -20.30
CA SER A 25 12.26 2.04 -20.69
C SER A 25 12.18 3.14 -19.63
N GLU A 26 13.17 4.04 -19.60
CA GLU A 26 13.06 5.31 -18.86
C GLU A 26 12.03 6.27 -19.50
N HIS A 27 11.68 6.06 -20.78
CA HIS A 27 10.56 6.74 -21.45
C HIS A 27 9.20 6.12 -21.07
N SER A 28 8.98 5.88 -19.77
CA SER A 28 7.82 5.15 -19.23
C SER A 28 6.71 6.04 -18.67
N LEU A 29 6.89 7.38 -18.62
CA LEU A 29 5.89 8.33 -18.10
C LEU A 29 4.69 8.48 -19.06
N THR A 30 3.76 7.54 -18.97
CA THR A 30 2.55 7.42 -19.79
C THR A 30 1.30 7.26 -18.92
N ILE A 31 0.13 7.59 -19.49
CA ILE A 31 -1.17 7.46 -18.84
C ILE A 31 -2.11 6.70 -19.78
N ASN A 32 -2.68 5.60 -19.31
CA ASN A 32 -3.67 4.79 -20.01
C ASN A 32 -5.07 5.21 -19.55
N VAL A 33 -5.93 5.61 -20.50
CA VAL A 33 -7.30 6.08 -20.19
C VAL A 33 -8.34 5.15 -20.82
N HIS A 34 -9.07 4.44 -19.97
CA HIS A 34 -10.17 3.56 -20.33
C HIS A 34 -11.49 4.33 -20.20
N VAL A 35 -12.24 4.43 -21.29
CA VAL A 35 -13.43 5.28 -21.42
C VAL A 35 -14.64 4.42 -21.76
N PRO A 36 -15.74 4.46 -20.99
CA PRO A 36 -16.96 3.76 -21.35
C PRO A 36 -17.52 4.36 -22.64
N THR A 37 -17.88 3.50 -23.59
CA THR A 37 -18.44 3.90 -24.90
C THR A 37 -19.92 3.57 -25.04
N ALA A 38 -20.39 2.50 -24.37
CA ALA A 38 -21.80 2.19 -24.23
C ALA A 38 -22.48 3.15 -23.23
N GLY A 39 -23.71 3.57 -23.53
CA GLY A 39 -24.52 4.46 -22.68
C GLY A 39 -24.12 5.94 -22.66
N THR A 40 -22.85 6.28 -22.94
CA THR A 40 -22.29 7.63 -22.77
C THR A 40 -21.90 8.29 -24.10
N LYS A 41 -21.68 9.61 -24.08
CA LYS A 41 -21.42 10.48 -25.24
C LYS A 41 -20.16 11.32 -25.04
N ALA A 42 -19.66 11.89 -26.14
CA ALA A 42 -18.61 12.91 -26.05
C ALA A 42 -19.16 14.18 -25.39
N GLY A 43 -18.45 14.71 -24.40
CA GLY A 43 -18.89 15.84 -23.57
C GLY A 43 -19.62 15.46 -22.28
N ASP A 44 -19.84 14.17 -22.00
CA ASP A 44 -20.29 13.72 -20.68
C ASP A 44 -19.24 14.04 -19.60
N LYS A 45 -19.70 14.23 -18.36
CA LYS A 45 -18.89 14.54 -17.15
C LYS A 45 -18.96 13.38 -16.16
N LEU A 46 -18.31 12.27 -16.49
CA LEU A 46 -18.29 11.03 -15.71
C LEU A 46 -17.33 11.13 -14.51
N PRO A 47 -17.60 10.46 -13.38
CA PRO A 47 -16.62 10.30 -12.30
C PRO A 47 -15.31 9.66 -12.81
N VAL A 48 -14.18 10.05 -12.22
CA VAL A 48 -12.85 9.62 -12.67
C VAL A 48 -12.12 8.85 -11.57
N ILE A 49 -11.71 7.61 -11.89
CA ILE A 49 -10.72 6.88 -11.10
C ILE A 49 -9.33 7.27 -11.61
N ALA A 50 -8.52 7.93 -10.78
CA ALA A 50 -7.10 8.15 -11.04
C ALA A 50 -6.28 7.08 -10.31
N ALA A 51 -5.81 6.08 -11.06
CA ALA A 51 -5.15 4.90 -10.52
C ALA A 51 -3.63 5.06 -10.46
N GLY A 52 -3.08 5.10 -9.24
CA GLY A 52 -1.64 4.98 -8.96
C GLY A 52 -1.28 3.51 -8.83
N VAL A 53 -0.71 2.92 -9.89
CA VAL A 53 -0.69 1.46 -10.09
C VAL A 53 0.57 0.77 -9.54
N PHE A 54 0.39 -0.34 -8.80
CA PHE A 54 1.45 -1.18 -8.21
C PHE A 54 1.02 -2.68 -8.15
N VAL A 55 1.88 -3.61 -8.60
CA VAL A 55 1.81 -5.06 -8.24
C VAL A 55 3.17 -5.50 -7.74
N CYS A 56 3.22 -6.41 -6.76
CA CYS A 56 4.41 -7.17 -6.42
C CYS A 56 4.65 -8.28 -7.46
N GLY A 57 5.73 -8.20 -8.26
CA GLY A 57 6.13 -9.23 -9.24
C GLY A 57 5.75 -8.91 -10.70
N GLN A 58 6.29 -9.59 -11.71
CA GLN A 58 7.14 -10.80 -11.76
C GLN A 58 8.60 -10.66 -11.23
N TRP A 59 9.35 -11.76 -11.30
CA TRP A 59 10.79 -11.91 -10.95
C TRP A 59 11.15 -12.06 -9.47
N ILE A 60 10.23 -12.42 -8.58
CA ILE A 60 10.51 -12.77 -7.15
C ILE A 60 11.08 -11.59 -6.33
N PHE A 61 11.30 -10.42 -6.95
CA PHE A 61 12.01 -9.28 -6.37
C PHE A 61 11.22 -7.96 -6.59
N GLY A 62 10.30 -7.66 -5.69
CA GLY A 62 9.74 -6.32 -5.53
C GLY A 62 8.27 -6.11 -5.96
N GLY A 63 7.53 -5.47 -5.06
CA GLY A 63 6.58 -4.40 -5.38
C GLY A 63 7.04 -3.17 -4.60
N GLY A 64 6.14 -2.50 -3.87
CA GLY A 64 6.52 -1.54 -2.81
C GLY A 64 7.55 -0.48 -3.23
N PHE A 65 7.19 0.36 -4.21
CA PHE A 65 8.04 1.38 -4.84
C PHE A 65 9.24 0.88 -5.68
N VAL A 66 9.44 -0.44 -5.85
CA VAL A 66 10.55 -1.00 -6.65
C VAL A 66 10.13 -1.38 -8.08
N VAL A 67 8.94 -1.97 -8.26
CA VAL A 67 8.44 -2.51 -9.54
C VAL A 67 6.93 -2.22 -9.68
N GLY A 68 6.46 -2.01 -10.92
CA GLY A 68 5.05 -1.74 -11.25
C GLY A 68 4.86 -1.28 -12.70
N SER A 69 3.65 -1.38 -13.23
CA SER A 69 3.24 -0.84 -14.55
C SER A 69 1.72 -0.77 -14.64
N SER A 70 1.18 0.27 -15.28
CA SER A 70 -0.25 0.43 -15.59
C SER A 70 -0.83 -0.66 -16.49
N GLU A 71 0.00 -1.43 -17.21
CA GLU A 71 -0.46 -2.64 -17.95
C GLU A 71 -1.06 -3.72 -17.04
N LEU A 72 -0.65 -3.74 -15.75
CA LEU A 72 -0.99 -4.81 -14.81
C LEU A 72 -2.44 -4.71 -14.30
N PHE A 73 -3.06 -3.53 -14.39
CA PHE A 73 -4.46 -3.28 -14.03
C PHE A 73 -5.20 -2.57 -15.17
N PRO A 74 -5.64 -3.34 -16.20
CA PRO A 74 -6.48 -2.79 -17.26
C PRO A 74 -7.79 -2.26 -16.64
N GLY A 75 -8.20 -1.06 -17.05
CA GLY A 75 -9.43 -0.44 -16.57
C GLY A 75 -10.72 -1.08 -17.10
N ASP A 76 -10.62 -1.92 -18.13
CA ASP A 76 -11.79 -2.43 -18.86
C ASP A 76 -12.80 -3.19 -17.97
N PRO A 77 -12.41 -4.05 -17.01
CA PRO A 77 -13.37 -4.76 -16.17
C PRO A 77 -14.15 -3.82 -15.23
N ILE A 78 -13.46 -2.91 -14.53
CA ILE A 78 -14.10 -1.95 -13.61
C ILE A 78 -14.96 -0.92 -14.38
N VAL A 79 -14.51 -0.47 -15.55
CA VAL A 79 -15.30 0.41 -16.43
C VAL A 79 -16.53 -0.31 -16.98
N ALA A 80 -16.41 -1.55 -17.45
CA ALA A 80 -17.55 -2.35 -17.92
C ALA A 80 -18.57 -2.62 -16.80
N HIS A 81 -18.10 -2.93 -15.58
CA HIS A 81 -18.95 -3.12 -14.41
C HIS A 81 -19.69 -1.83 -14.03
N SER A 82 -19.01 -0.67 -14.07
CA SER A 82 -19.63 0.64 -13.82
C SER A 82 -20.74 0.98 -14.82
N VAL A 83 -20.61 0.56 -16.09
CA VAL A 83 -21.67 0.69 -17.10
C VAL A 83 -22.85 -0.24 -16.78
N ALA A 84 -22.59 -1.47 -16.34
CA ALA A 84 -23.63 -2.43 -15.95
C ALA A 84 -24.42 -1.97 -14.71
N MET A 85 -23.77 -1.32 -13.76
CA MET A 85 -24.41 -0.66 -12.60
C MET A 85 -25.19 0.63 -12.96
N GLY A 86 -25.10 1.11 -14.20
CA GLY A 86 -25.67 2.40 -14.60
C GLY A 86 -24.95 3.64 -14.04
N GLN A 87 -23.74 3.46 -13.48
CA GLN A 87 -22.89 4.52 -12.92
C GLN A 87 -21.53 4.59 -13.64
N PRO A 88 -21.51 4.85 -14.96
CA PRO A 88 -20.29 4.77 -15.77
C PRO A 88 -19.19 5.72 -15.27
N VAL A 89 -17.99 5.16 -15.02
CA VAL A 89 -16.77 5.91 -14.65
C VAL A 89 -15.73 5.88 -15.77
N THR A 90 -14.90 6.91 -15.87
CA THR A 90 -13.66 6.88 -16.67
C THR A 90 -12.50 6.46 -15.75
N TYR A 91 -11.64 5.57 -16.21
CA TYR A 91 -10.48 5.09 -15.46
C TYR A 91 -9.18 5.55 -16.13
N ALA A 92 -8.28 6.17 -15.38
CA ALA A 92 -7.00 6.69 -15.85
C ALA A 92 -5.85 6.16 -14.97
N ALA A 93 -5.08 5.20 -15.49
CA ALA A 93 -3.91 4.64 -14.82
C ALA A 93 -2.62 5.32 -15.27
N MET A 94 -1.77 5.70 -14.30
CA MET A 94 -0.52 6.41 -14.56
C MET A 94 0.71 5.56 -14.25
N ASN A 95 1.72 5.64 -15.12
CA ASN A 95 3.08 5.20 -14.83
C ASN A 95 3.88 6.35 -14.20
N TYR A 96 4.81 6.01 -13.32
CA TYR A 96 5.69 6.92 -12.58
C TYR A 96 7.01 6.18 -12.30
N ARG A 97 8.10 6.90 -12.02
CA ARG A 97 9.41 6.27 -11.78
C ARG A 97 9.45 5.50 -10.46
N LEU A 98 10.21 4.41 -10.46
CA LEU A 98 10.32 3.42 -9.38
C LEU A 98 11.80 3.15 -9.04
N GLY A 99 12.04 2.51 -7.89
CA GLY A 99 13.38 2.12 -7.42
C GLY A 99 14.38 3.29 -7.43
N PRO A 100 15.62 3.11 -7.95
CA PRO A 100 16.63 4.16 -7.99
C PRO A 100 16.28 5.33 -8.92
N LEU A 101 15.29 5.20 -9.80
CA LEU A 101 14.86 6.26 -10.73
C LEU A 101 13.78 7.17 -10.12
N GLY A 102 12.97 6.63 -9.20
CA GLY A 102 11.88 7.35 -8.53
C GLY A 102 12.17 7.75 -7.09
N PHE A 103 12.98 6.96 -6.38
CA PHE A 103 13.14 7.01 -4.92
C PHE A 103 14.62 6.81 -4.53
N LEU A 104 15.52 7.57 -5.16
CA LEU A 104 16.94 7.51 -4.86
C LEU A 104 17.24 8.12 -3.47
N LEU A 105 17.53 7.27 -2.49
CA LEU A 105 17.89 7.71 -1.13
C LEU A 105 19.40 7.76 -0.86
N VAL A 106 20.23 7.39 -1.84
CA VAL A 106 21.70 7.39 -1.73
C VAL A 106 22.19 8.83 -1.62
N ARG A 107 22.82 9.18 -0.48
CA ARG A 107 23.28 10.54 -0.16
C ARG A 107 22.13 11.54 -0.17
N GLY A 108 21.20 11.31 0.76
CA GLY A 108 19.94 12.02 0.80
C GLY A 108 20.05 13.54 0.99
N LYS A 109 21.12 14.02 1.65
CA LYS A 109 21.40 15.45 1.75
C LYS A 109 21.60 16.09 0.37
N GLU A 110 22.43 15.49 -0.48
CA GLU A 110 22.71 15.98 -1.83
C GLU A 110 21.47 15.86 -2.74
N VAL A 111 20.63 14.83 -2.53
CA VAL A 111 19.32 14.69 -3.20
C VAL A 111 18.36 15.82 -2.80
N LYS A 112 18.36 16.21 -1.52
CA LYS A 112 17.54 17.28 -0.92
C LYS A 112 18.02 18.68 -1.35
N GLU A 113 19.32 18.95 -1.27
CA GLU A 113 19.95 20.19 -1.75
C GLU A 113 19.75 20.39 -3.26
N ALA A 114 19.74 19.30 -4.05
CA ALA A 114 19.44 19.34 -5.47
C ALA A 114 17.94 19.37 -5.83
N GLY A 115 17.04 19.20 -4.87
CA GLY A 115 15.58 19.19 -5.09
C GLY A 115 15.08 18.02 -5.94
N VAL A 116 15.69 16.83 -5.81
CA VAL A 116 15.34 15.64 -6.61
C VAL A 116 14.90 14.45 -5.74
N GLY A 117 14.30 14.74 -4.58
CA GLY A 117 13.60 13.75 -3.76
C GLY A 117 12.26 13.32 -4.38
N ASN A 118 11.77 12.14 -3.98
CA ASN A 118 10.43 11.62 -4.28
C ASN A 118 9.97 11.76 -5.75
N LEU A 119 10.88 11.58 -6.71
CA LEU A 119 10.60 11.76 -8.15
C LEU A 119 9.39 10.95 -8.63
N GLY A 120 9.18 9.74 -8.09
CA GLY A 120 7.99 8.94 -8.40
C GLY A 120 6.67 9.55 -7.92
N LEU A 121 6.65 10.32 -6.83
CA LEU A 121 5.45 11.06 -6.39
C LEU A 121 5.27 12.38 -7.16
N GLN A 122 6.37 13.01 -7.58
CA GLN A 122 6.33 14.17 -8.48
C GLN A 122 5.73 13.79 -9.84
N ASP A 123 6.11 12.63 -10.39
CA ASP A 123 5.54 12.06 -11.61
C ASP A 123 4.02 11.84 -11.46
N GLN A 124 3.57 11.25 -10.36
CA GLN A 124 2.15 11.07 -10.05
C GLN A 124 1.41 12.42 -9.92
N ARG A 125 2.02 13.43 -9.28
CA ARG A 125 1.41 14.78 -9.14
C ARG A 125 1.27 15.46 -10.49
N GLU A 126 2.24 15.30 -11.39
CA GLU A 126 2.16 15.84 -12.76
C GLU A 126 1.18 15.05 -13.63
N ALA A 127 1.07 13.73 -13.45
CA ALA A 127 0.03 12.92 -14.08
C ALA A 127 -1.38 13.31 -13.61
N LEU A 128 -1.55 13.67 -12.33
CA LEU A 128 -2.81 14.22 -11.82
C LEU A 128 -3.13 15.61 -12.43
N ARG A 129 -2.13 16.48 -12.62
CA ARG A 129 -2.29 17.75 -13.37
C ARG A 129 -2.64 17.50 -14.84
N TRP A 130 -2.08 16.47 -15.47
CA TRP A 130 -2.48 16.04 -16.81
C TRP A 130 -3.95 15.61 -16.83
N ILE A 131 -4.38 14.78 -15.87
CA ILE A 131 -5.79 14.35 -15.73
C ILE A 131 -6.70 15.58 -15.61
N GLN A 132 -6.44 16.49 -14.67
CA GLN A 132 -7.21 17.73 -14.52
C GLN A 132 -7.33 18.55 -15.82
N LYS A 133 -6.24 18.63 -16.59
CA LYS A 133 -6.17 19.41 -17.82
C LYS A 133 -6.78 18.72 -19.05
N HIS A 134 -6.83 17.39 -19.08
CA HIS A 134 -7.12 16.62 -20.31
C HIS A 134 -8.27 15.61 -20.20
N ILE A 135 -8.67 15.14 -19.00
CA ILE A 135 -9.65 14.04 -18.86
C ILE A 135 -11.05 14.37 -19.38
N ALA A 136 -11.40 15.66 -19.50
CA ALA A 136 -12.63 16.12 -20.14
C ALA A 136 -12.76 15.71 -21.62
N ALA A 137 -11.64 15.54 -22.34
CA ALA A 137 -11.64 14.98 -23.69
C ALA A 137 -12.00 13.47 -23.71
N PHE A 138 -11.80 12.80 -22.58
CA PHE A 138 -12.02 11.37 -22.35
C PHE A 138 -13.29 11.11 -21.51
N ARG A 139 -14.28 12.02 -21.58
CA ARG A 139 -15.57 11.98 -20.87
C ARG A 139 -15.47 12.03 -19.34
N GLY A 140 -14.28 12.24 -18.77
CA GLY A 140 -14.09 12.38 -17.34
C GLY A 140 -14.36 13.80 -16.85
N ASP A 141 -14.94 13.92 -15.67
CA ASP A 141 -15.12 15.20 -14.99
C ASP A 141 -13.89 15.51 -14.10
N PRO A 142 -13.09 16.56 -14.40
CA PRO A 142 -11.96 16.94 -13.56
C PRO A 142 -12.37 17.26 -12.11
N GLU A 143 -13.60 17.75 -11.90
CA GLU A 143 -14.17 18.01 -10.58
C GLU A 143 -14.50 16.73 -9.78
N LYS A 144 -14.44 15.54 -10.41
CA LYS A 144 -14.79 14.25 -9.80
C LYS A 144 -13.66 13.20 -9.86
N VAL A 145 -12.41 13.63 -9.75
CA VAL A 145 -11.25 12.73 -9.64
C VAL A 145 -11.13 12.15 -8.23
N THR A 146 -11.18 10.83 -8.12
CA THR A 146 -10.89 10.05 -6.91
C THR A 146 -9.58 9.30 -7.12
N LEU A 147 -8.63 9.44 -6.19
CA LEU A 147 -7.41 8.62 -6.19
C LEU A 147 -7.78 7.17 -5.83
N TRP A 148 -7.18 6.18 -6.50
CA TRP A 148 -7.16 4.81 -6.01
C TRP A 148 -5.76 4.24 -6.20
N GLY A 149 -5.22 3.61 -5.16
CA GLY A 149 -3.99 2.85 -5.26
C GLY A 149 -3.99 1.68 -4.29
N PRO A 150 -3.53 0.51 -4.70
CA PRO A 150 -3.21 -0.60 -3.81
C PRO A 150 -1.75 -0.54 -3.34
N SER A 151 -1.39 -1.20 -2.24
CA SER A 151 0.01 -1.33 -1.80
C SER A 151 0.67 0.04 -1.62
N ALA A 152 1.87 0.23 -2.16
CA ALA A 152 2.55 1.53 -2.24
C ALA A 152 1.77 2.62 -3.01
N GLY A 153 0.69 2.29 -3.71
CA GLY A 153 -0.30 3.24 -4.26
C GLY A 153 -1.29 3.77 -3.23
N ALA A 154 -1.63 2.97 -2.22
CA ALA A 154 -2.37 3.44 -1.05
C ALA A 154 -1.50 4.42 -0.25
N ILE A 155 -0.23 4.05 -0.03
CA ILE A 155 0.79 4.92 0.55
C ILE A 155 0.93 6.20 -0.27
N SER A 156 1.08 6.10 -1.59
CA SER A 156 1.17 7.26 -2.49
C SER A 156 -0.04 8.19 -2.37
N SER A 157 -1.25 7.62 -2.27
CA SER A 157 -2.49 8.38 -2.08
C SER A 157 -2.50 9.13 -0.74
N ALA A 158 -2.07 8.49 0.35
CA ALA A 158 -1.89 9.14 1.65
C ALA A 158 -0.85 10.28 1.59
N LEU A 159 0.24 10.10 0.84
CA LEU A 159 1.25 11.15 0.64
C LEU A 159 0.73 12.33 -0.20
N HIS A 160 -0.11 12.07 -1.22
CA HIS A 160 -0.82 13.11 -1.95
C HIS A 160 -1.86 13.87 -1.10
N MET A 161 -2.36 13.25 -0.03
CA MET A 161 -3.25 13.88 0.96
C MET A 161 -2.53 14.72 2.01
N VAL A 162 -1.20 14.61 2.20
CA VAL A 162 -0.45 15.46 3.16
C VAL A 162 0.51 16.45 2.53
N THR A 163 0.95 16.20 1.29
CA THR A 163 1.79 17.14 0.54
C THR A 163 1.12 18.51 0.43
N ASN A 164 1.93 19.58 0.32
CA ASN A 164 1.46 20.96 0.35
C ASN A 164 0.55 21.28 1.56
N HIS A 165 0.88 20.68 2.71
CA HIS A 165 0.18 20.82 4.00
C HIS A 165 -1.32 20.43 3.96
N GLY A 166 -1.65 19.40 3.18
CA GLY A 166 -3.04 18.95 2.96
C GLY A 166 -3.75 19.63 1.79
N ASN A 167 -3.09 20.53 1.05
CA ASN A 167 -3.69 21.14 -0.14
C ASN A 167 -3.68 20.16 -1.32
N THR A 168 -4.87 19.75 -1.77
CA THR A 168 -5.03 18.84 -2.93
C THR A 168 -4.69 19.49 -4.27
N GLU A 169 -4.43 20.80 -4.32
CA GLU A 169 -4.33 21.61 -5.57
C GLU A 169 -5.61 21.54 -6.44
N GLY A 170 -6.72 21.02 -5.90
CA GLY A 170 -7.92 20.68 -6.68
C GLY A 170 -7.76 19.44 -7.57
N LEU A 171 -6.65 18.69 -7.44
CA LEU A 171 -6.32 17.56 -8.31
C LEU A 171 -7.21 16.32 -8.08
N PHE A 172 -7.75 16.16 -6.89
CA PHE A 172 -8.63 15.07 -6.49
C PHE A 172 -9.58 15.52 -5.36
N ARG A 173 -10.72 14.82 -5.23
CA ARG A 173 -11.78 15.07 -4.24
C ARG A 173 -11.96 13.97 -3.21
N ALA A 174 -11.28 12.83 -3.38
CA ALA A 174 -11.37 11.64 -2.53
C ALA A 174 -10.19 10.69 -2.78
N ALA A 175 -10.01 9.70 -1.90
CA ALA A 175 -9.01 8.64 -2.05
C ALA A 175 -9.55 7.25 -1.67
N ILE A 176 -8.97 6.19 -2.25
CA ILE A 176 -9.18 4.78 -1.91
C ILE A 176 -7.81 4.15 -1.71
N MET A 177 -7.57 3.63 -0.51
CA MET A 177 -6.26 3.16 -0.03
C MET A 177 -6.36 1.67 0.32
N SER A 178 -5.99 0.81 -0.62
CA SER A 178 -6.08 -0.66 -0.53
C SER A 178 -4.77 -1.26 -0.03
N ALA A 179 -4.80 -2.07 1.04
CA ALA A 179 -3.66 -2.86 1.52
C ALA A 179 -2.36 -2.04 1.64
N GLY A 180 -2.37 -0.94 2.40
CA GLY A 180 -1.18 -0.11 2.57
C GLY A 180 -1.40 1.16 3.39
N SER A 181 -0.70 1.26 4.51
CA SER A 181 -0.75 2.43 5.40
C SER A 181 0.42 3.42 5.19
N PRO A 182 0.21 4.74 5.40
CA PRO A 182 1.24 5.76 5.23
C PRO A 182 2.54 5.46 5.98
N LEU A 183 3.64 5.22 5.25
CA LEU A 183 4.90 4.83 5.87
C LEU A 183 5.66 6.02 6.50
N PRO A 184 6.14 5.87 7.74
CA PRO A 184 6.68 6.89 8.68
C PRO A 184 8.14 7.34 8.44
N THR A 185 8.60 7.36 7.20
CA THR A 185 9.98 7.05 6.77
C THR A 185 11.09 8.08 7.07
N GLY A 186 10.91 8.96 8.06
CA GLY A 186 11.93 9.92 8.48
C GLY A 186 12.31 10.94 7.40
N ASP A 187 13.43 11.62 7.63
CA ASP A 187 14.06 12.51 6.65
C ASP A 187 15.00 11.76 5.71
N ILE A 188 15.14 12.26 4.49
CA ILE A 188 16.09 11.72 3.51
C ILE A 188 17.55 11.90 3.94
N GLU A 189 17.88 12.93 4.73
CA GLU A 189 19.24 13.18 5.27
C GLU A 189 19.77 12.12 6.24
N GLU A 190 18.89 11.25 6.77
CA GLU A 190 19.26 10.12 7.65
C GLU A 190 20.07 9.05 6.90
N LEU A 191 20.01 9.00 5.57
CA LEU A 191 20.68 8.01 4.72
C LEU A 191 21.96 8.56 4.07
N GLN A 192 23.08 8.40 4.78
CA GLN A 192 24.41 8.87 4.34
C GLN A 192 25.32 7.70 3.95
N CYS A 193 25.49 7.50 2.63
CA CYS A 193 26.51 6.60 2.09
C CYS A 193 27.84 7.36 1.95
N GLY A 194 28.92 6.86 2.56
CA GLY A 194 30.22 7.54 2.55
C GLY A 194 30.90 7.60 1.19
N GLY A 195 31.21 8.81 0.71
CA GLY A 195 31.94 9.07 -0.54
C GLY A 195 32.27 10.56 -0.70
N THR A 196 33.34 10.90 -1.43
CA THR A 196 33.96 12.26 -1.41
C THR A 196 33.94 13.04 -2.73
N SER A 197 33.26 12.53 -3.76
CA SER A 197 33.07 13.21 -5.07
C SER A 197 31.61 13.61 -5.31
N ASP A 198 31.32 14.42 -6.33
CA ASP A 198 29.94 14.68 -6.77
C ASP A 198 29.38 13.44 -7.49
N THR A 199 28.68 12.60 -6.73
CA THR A 199 28.12 11.35 -7.23
C THR A 199 26.81 11.54 -7.99
N LEU A 200 26.09 12.65 -7.82
CA LEU A 200 24.85 12.88 -8.58
C LEU A 200 25.15 13.30 -10.03
N VAL A 201 26.19 14.11 -10.25
CA VAL A 201 26.71 14.37 -11.60
C VAL A 201 27.27 13.08 -12.20
N CYS A 202 28.01 12.27 -11.43
CA CYS A 202 28.53 10.99 -11.91
C CYS A 202 27.41 10.01 -12.34
N LEU A 203 26.38 9.80 -11.50
CA LEU A 203 25.24 8.92 -11.79
C LEU A 203 24.48 9.37 -13.06
N ARG A 204 24.25 10.68 -13.22
CA ARG A 204 23.65 11.27 -14.44
C ARG A 204 24.55 11.18 -15.68
N GLN A 205 25.85 10.92 -15.50
CA GLN A 205 26.86 10.74 -16.55
C GLN A 205 27.24 9.27 -16.78
N VAL A 206 26.58 8.30 -16.12
CA VAL A 206 26.69 6.88 -16.49
C VAL A 206 25.90 6.66 -17.78
N SER A 207 26.49 7.05 -18.92
CA SER A 207 25.94 6.88 -20.27
C SER A 207 25.98 5.42 -20.76
N GLY A 208 25.80 4.46 -19.86
CA GLY A 208 25.40 3.10 -20.21
C GLY A 208 23.88 3.03 -20.37
N PRO A 209 23.34 1.87 -20.80
CA PRO A 209 21.90 1.64 -20.72
C PRO A 209 21.43 1.67 -19.26
N ALA A 210 20.14 1.96 -19.05
CA ALA A 210 19.50 1.97 -17.72
C ALA A 210 19.76 0.68 -16.94
N ASP A 211 19.92 -0.44 -17.65
CA ASP A 211 20.41 -1.76 -17.21
C ASP A 211 21.55 -1.68 -16.18
N ASN A 212 22.49 -0.74 -16.30
CA ASN A 212 23.58 -0.60 -15.34
C ASN A 212 23.13 -0.11 -13.95
N LEU A 213 22.16 0.83 -13.91
CA LEU A 213 21.61 1.34 -12.66
C LEU A 213 20.56 0.38 -12.09
N THR A 214 19.74 -0.23 -12.94
CA THR A 214 18.72 -1.20 -12.52
C THR A 214 19.34 -2.53 -12.09
N ALA A 215 20.43 -3.00 -12.72
CA ALA A 215 21.18 -4.17 -12.23
C ALA A 215 21.91 -3.88 -10.91
N ALA A 216 22.45 -2.67 -10.73
CA ALA A 216 23.02 -2.25 -9.44
C ALA A 216 21.96 -2.21 -8.33
N ALA A 217 20.72 -1.79 -8.64
CA ALA A 217 19.61 -1.83 -7.70
C ALA A 217 19.03 -3.25 -7.49
N ALA A 218 19.06 -4.12 -8.50
CA ALA A 218 18.66 -5.53 -8.39
C ALA A 218 19.63 -6.36 -7.54
N ALA A 219 20.86 -5.88 -7.33
CA ALA A 219 21.83 -6.45 -6.39
C ALA A 219 21.59 -6.05 -4.92
N LEU A 220 20.64 -5.13 -4.63
CA LEU A 220 20.29 -4.73 -3.28
C LEU A 220 19.12 -5.56 -2.71
N PRO A 221 18.99 -5.65 -1.36
CA PRO A 221 17.90 -6.36 -0.73
C PRO A 221 16.52 -5.79 -1.12
N ASN A 222 15.57 -6.70 -1.27
CA ASN A 222 14.19 -6.44 -1.66
C ASN A 222 13.20 -7.04 -0.64
N LEU A 223 11.89 -6.86 -0.86
CA LEU A 223 10.82 -7.26 0.07
C LEU A 223 10.78 -8.75 0.44
N PHE A 224 11.43 -9.62 -0.34
CA PHE A 224 11.52 -11.07 -0.09
C PHE A 224 12.93 -11.52 0.28
N SER A 225 13.85 -10.58 0.53
CA SER A 225 15.16 -10.82 1.16
C SER A 225 15.01 -10.88 2.68
N TYR A 226 16.06 -11.30 3.39
CA TYR A 226 16.06 -11.37 4.87
C TYR A 226 15.69 -10.05 5.57
N SER A 227 15.95 -8.91 4.95
CA SER A 227 15.55 -7.57 5.45
C SER A 227 14.04 -7.29 5.37
N GLY A 228 13.29 -8.10 4.62
CA GLY A 228 11.85 -7.94 4.40
C GLY A 228 11.47 -6.52 3.99
N LEU A 229 10.55 -5.93 4.75
CA LEU A 229 9.98 -4.61 4.53
C LEU A 229 10.98 -3.43 4.58
N ALA A 230 12.21 -3.64 5.08
CA ALA A 230 13.26 -2.62 5.17
C ALA A 230 13.90 -2.27 3.80
N THR A 231 13.07 -1.84 2.85
CA THR A 231 13.46 -1.47 1.47
C THR A 231 14.18 -0.11 1.42
N PRO A 232 15.29 0.03 0.67
CA PRO A 232 15.99 1.31 0.49
C PRO A 232 15.33 2.25 -0.53
N TRP A 233 14.12 1.93 -1.00
CA TRP A 233 13.44 2.61 -2.12
C TRP A 233 12.10 3.26 -1.74
N ALA A 234 11.86 3.54 -0.45
CA ALA A 234 10.63 4.18 0.01
C ALA A 234 10.67 5.72 -0.16
N PRO A 235 9.52 6.40 -0.26
CA PRO A 235 9.43 7.86 -0.09
C PRO A 235 10.03 8.31 1.25
N ARG A 236 10.46 9.57 1.36
CA ARG A 236 10.97 10.19 2.61
C ARG A 236 10.66 11.69 2.68
N ALA A 237 10.79 12.31 3.85
CA ALA A 237 10.75 13.77 3.94
C ALA A 237 11.95 14.39 3.20
N ASP A 238 11.66 15.25 2.23
CA ASP A 238 12.63 15.85 1.30
C ASP A 238 12.61 17.39 1.34
N GLY A 239 11.80 17.99 2.20
CA GLY A 239 11.63 19.44 2.29
C GLY A 239 10.90 20.08 1.11
N GLN A 240 10.42 19.31 0.11
CA GLN A 240 9.75 19.82 -1.08
C GLN A 240 8.40 19.15 -1.33
N PHE A 241 8.37 17.84 -1.60
CA PHE A 241 7.12 17.08 -1.71
C PHE A 241 6.56 16.74 -0.32
N LEU A 242 7.44 16.37 0.61
CA LEU A 242 7.13 16.16 2.02
C LEU A 242 7.99 17.10 2.87
N THR A 243 7.37 18.17 3.36
CA THR A 243 8.03 19.25 4.12
C THR A 243 8.49 18.84 5.53
N ALA A 244 7.97 17.72 6.05
CA ALA A 244 8.38 17.08 7.30
C ALA A 244 8.06 15.58 7.25
N PRO A 245 8.60 14.75 8.17
CA PRO A 245 8.17 13.37 8.34
C PRO A 245 6.65 13.26 8.50
N LEU A 246 6.06 12.29 7.80
CA LEU A 246 4.63 12.13 7.56
C LEU A 246 3.78 12.15 8.84
N GLN A 247 4.26 11.50 9.89
CA GLN A 247 3.62 11.45 11.20
C GLN A 247 3.47 12.85 11.84
N HIS A 248 4.40 13.78 11.58
CA HIS A 248 4.30 15.17 12.05
C HIS A 248 3.26 15.97 11.25
N LEU A 249 3.14 15.73 9.93
CA LEU A 249 2.10 16.35 9.10
C LEU A 249 0.70 15.93 9.56
N VAL A 250 0.49 14.63 9.79
CA VAL A 250 -0.79 14.09 10.28
C VAL A 250 -1.12 14.61 11.69
N LEU A 251 -0.16 14.59 12.63
CA LEU A 251 -0.38 15.12 13.99
C LEU A 251 -0.63 16.64 14.02
N ALA A 252 -0.08 17.39 13.07
CA ALA A 252 -0.34 18.82 12.91
C ALA A 252 -1.68 19.13 12.20
N GLY A 253 -2.46 18.10 11.83
CA GLY A 253 -3.71 18.26 11.08
C GLY A 253 -3.51 18.68 9.62
N GLN A 254 -2.30 18.54 9.07
CA GLN A 254 -1.93 18.92 7.72
C GLN A 254 -2.28 17.80 6.73
N VAL A 255 -3.56 17.44 6.70
CA VAL A 255 -4.15 16.39 5.89
C VAL A 255 -5.32 16.98 5.11
N ALA A 256 -5.48 16.57 3.85
CA ALA A 256 -6.58 16.98 3.00
C ALA A 256 -7.93 16.59 3.61
N ASP A 257 -8.83 17.57 3.77
CA ASP A 257 -10.22 17.35 4.16
C ASP A 257 -11.02 16.81 2.96
N VAL A 258 -10.78 15.53 2.66
CA VAL A 258 -11.47 14.75 1.63
C VAL A 258 -11.98 13.45 2.23
N PRO A 259 -13.16 12.95 1.82
CA PRO A 259 -13.59 11.61 2.18
C PRO A 259 -12.62 10.59 1.57
N PHE A 260 -12.32 9.53 2.33
CA PHE A 260 -11.52 8.42 1.83
C PHE A 260 -12.04 7.08 2.35
N ILE A 261 -11.83 6.05 1.53
CA ILE A 261 -11.88 4.66 1.95
C ILE A 261 -10.43 4.21 2.18
N THR A 262 -10.18 3.48 3.25
CA THR A 262 -8.93 2.74 3.41
C THR A 262 -9.23 1.38 3.99
N GLY A 263 -8.49 0.38 3.55
CA GLY A 263 -8.69 -1.00 3.96
C GLY A 263 -7.38 -1.68 4.25
N GLY A 264 -7.34 -2.31 5.42
CA GLY A 264 -6.57 -3.52 5.55
C GLY A 264 -7.37 -4.68 4.97
N ALA A 265 -6.61 -5.67 4.57
CA ALA A 265 -7.00 -7.04 4.46
C ALA A 265 -6.55 -7.70 5.83
N LEU A 266 -6.13 -8.97 6.02
CA LEU A 266 -6.05 -9.57 7.40
C LEU A 266 -4.65 -9.73 8.07
N ASP A 267 -3.59 -10.03 7.32
CA ASP A 267 -2.41 -10.78 7.82
C ASP A 267 -1.10 -10.45 7.01
N GLU A 268 -0.80 -9.17 6.71
CA GLU A 268 0.04 -8.70 5.56
C GLU A 268 1.40 -9.37 5.45
N GLY A 269 2.01 -9.57 6.61
CA GLY A 269 3.41 -9.91 6.75
C GLY A 269 3.68 -11.35 6.38
N THR A 270 2.66 -12.17 6.17
CA THR A 270 2.78 -13.56 5.75
C THR A 270 3.65 -13.72 4.50
N ILE A 271 3.36 -12.99 3.42
CA ILE A 271 4.14 -13.10 2.18
C ILE A 271 5.56 -12.51 2.34
N PHE A 272 5.71 -11.44 3.12
CA PHE A 272 7.00 -10.77 3.35
C PHE A 272 7.93 -11.55 4.30
N ALA A 273 7.37 -12.21 5.32
CA ALA A 273 8.08 -13.03 6.30
C ALA A 273 8.71 -14.31 5.68
N THR A 274 8.38 -14.63 4.43
CA THR A 274 9.04 -15.71 3.66
C THR A 274 10.53 -15.45 3.46
N GLY A 275 10.96 -14.19 3.36
CA GLY A 275 12.38 -13.82 3.28
C GLY A 275 13.18 -14.14 4.54
N SER A 276 12.49 -14.37 5.67
CA SER A 276 13.04 -14.55 7.01
C SER A 276 12.85 -15.96 7.61
N TRP A 277 12.58 -16.99 6.79
CA TRP A 277 12.38 -18.39 7.25
C TRP A 277 13.54 -19.01 8.05
N ASN A 278 14.74 -18.41 8.03
CA ASN A 278 15.90 -18.86 8.79
C ASN A 278 16.01 -18.22 10.20
N LEU A 279 15.08 -17.34 10.57
CA LEU A 279 14.96 -16.77 11.91
C LEU A 279 14.19 -17.75 12.79
N THR A 280 14.78 -18.20 13.89
CA THR A 280 14.24 -19.36 14.64
C THR A 280 14.07 -19.16 16.15
N THR A 281 14.66 -18.10 16.71
CA THR A 281 14.68 -17.82 18.15
C THR A 281 14.19 -16.41 18.48
N GLU A 282 13.79 -16.18 19.73
CA GLU A 282 13.37 -14.85 20.19
C GLU A 282 14.46 -13.80 20.04
N GLN A 283 15.72 -14.12 20.35
CA GLN A 283 16.83 -13.19 20.15
C GLN A 283 16.98 -12.80 18.69
N GLU A 284 16.87 -13.73 17.73
CA GLU A 284 16.93 -13.40 16.30
C GLU A 284 15.75 -12.52 15.85
N PHE A 285 14.59 -12.59 16.52
CA PHE A 285 13.48 -11.64 16.32
C PHE A 285 13.81 -10.26 16.89
N HIS A 286 14.31 -10.17 18.13
CA HIS A 286 14.69 -8.89 18.76
C HIS A 286 15.79 -8.22 17.93
N ASP A 287 16.81 -8.98 17.54
CA ASP A 287 17.91 -8.56 16.64
C ASP A 287 17.39 -8.12 15.27
N TYR A 288 16.47 -8.86 14.65
CA TYR A 288 15.90 -8.47 13.36
C TYR A 288 15.12 -7.15 13.46
N VAL A 289 14.22 -7.06 14.44
CA VAL A 289 13.36 -5.89 14.65
C VAL A 289 14.24 -4.68 14.93
N HIS A 290 15.17 -4.76 15.89
CA HIS A 290 16.13 -3.71 16.18
C HIS A 290 16.96 -3.36 14.93
N LYS A 291 17.70 -4.30 14.35
CA LYS A 291 18.62 -4.02 13.24
C LYS A 291 17.95 -3.51 11.97
N TYR A 292 16.85 -4.10 11.51
CA TYR A 292 16.25 -3.77 10.21
C TYR A 292 15.08 -2.80 10.31
N LEU A 293 14.41 -2.69 11.46
CA LEU A 293 13.23 -1.85 11.62
C LEU A 293 13.22 -0.92 12.86
N PHE A 294 14.21 -0.95 13.78
CA PHE A 294 14.19 -0.20 15.08
C PHE A 294 15.57 0.33 15.60
N SER A 295 16.59 0.49 14.75
CA SER A 295 18.03 0.53 15.10
C SER A 295 18.61 1.74 15.85
N SER A 296 17.93 2.89 15.89
CA SER A 296 18.35 4.02 16.75
C SER A 296 17.45 4.25 17.97
N THR A 297 16.52 3.32 18.22
CA THR A 297 15.77 3.22 19.48
C THR A 297 16.52 2.30 20.45
N PRO A 298 16.75 2.73 21.71
CA PRO A 298 17.27 1.84 22.75
C PRO A 298 16.41 0.59 22.91
N GLU A 299 17.02 -0.59 22.88
CA GLU A 299 16.35 -1.91 22.94
C GLU A 299 15.35 -2.03 24.11
N ALA A 300 15.65 -1.40 25.25
CA ALA A 300 14.77 -1.34 26.43
C ALA A 300 13.40 -0.65 26.19
N LEU A 301 13.24 0.09 25.08
CA LEU A 301 11.95 0.66 24.64
C LEU A 301 11.21 -0.26 23.65
N LEU A 302 11.87 -1.31 23.16
CA LEU A 302 11.29 -2.35 22.28
C LEU A 302 10.78 -3.56 23.08
N GLU A 303 11.29 -3.82 24.29
CA GLU A 303 10.82 -4.90 25.17
C GLU A 303 9.29 -4.94 25.40
N PRO A 304 8.57 -3.80 25.60
CA PRO A 304 7.11 -3.81 25.65
C PRO A 304 6.47 -4.24 24.32
N LEU A 305 7.12 -3.95 23.19
CA LEU A 305 6.65 -4.32 21.85
C LEU A 305 6.86 -5.81 21.57
N PHE A 306 8.01 -6.37 21.96
CA PHE A 306 8.28 -7.81 21.82
C PHE A 306 7.29 -8.66 22.61
N SER A 307 6.80 -8.14 23.75
CA SER A 307 5.76 -8.78 24.57
C SER A 307 4.38 -8.80 23.89
N LEU A 308 4.10 -7.86 22.99
CA LEU A 308 2.82 -7.75 22.25
C LEU A 308 2.75 -8.64 21.00
N TYR A 309 3.89 -9.23 20.60
CA TYR A 309 3.95 -10.27 19.57
C TYR A 309 4.52 -11.54 20.21
N PRO A 310 3.71 -12.47 20.75
CA PRO A 310 4.23 -13.68 21.38
C PRO A 310 4.91 -14.65 20.40
N ALA A 311 5.77 -15.54 20.91
CA ALA A 311 6.30 -16.67 20.15
C ALA A 311 5.27 -17.80 19.91
N ASP A 312 4.12 -17.74 20.58
CA ASP A 312 3.00 -18.68 20.44
C ASP A 312 2.41 -18.62 19.02
N PRO A 313 2.46 -19.71 18.23
CA PRO A 313 1.91 -19.72 16.88
C PRO A 313 0.39 -19.49 16.83
N ALA A 314 -0.36 -19.82 17.89
CA ALA A 314 -1.81 -19.75 17.91
C ALA A 314 -2.36 -18.32 17.82
N VAL A 315 -1.59 -17.32 18.26
CA VAL A 315 -1.94 -15.89 18.19
C VAL A 315 -1.21 -15.14 17.07
N GLY A 316 -0.26 -15.78 16.39
CA GLY A 316 0.43 -15.20 15.25
C GLY A 316 -0.37 -15.29 13.95
N SER A 317 0.12 -14.59 12.92
CA SER A 317 -0.46 -14.57 11.58
C SER A 317 0.07 -15.75 10.76
N PRO A 318 -0.73 -16.63 10.12
CA PRO A 318 -2.16 -16.47 9.81
C PRO A 318 -3.07 -16.52 11.05
N PHE A 319 -3.82 -15.45 11.27
CA PHE A 319 -4.61 -15.28 12.49
C PHE A 319 -5.74 -16.30 12.55
N MET A 320 -6.07 -16.74 13.76
CA MET A 320 -7.14 -17.72 14.04
C MET A 320 -6.89 -19.15 13.52
N THR A 321 -5.75 -19.47 12.88
CA THR A 321 -5.44 -20.85 12.42
C THR A 321 -4.78 -21.77 13.47
N GLY A 322 -4.63 -21.34 14.72
CA GLY A 322 -3.90 -22.11 15.73
C GLY A 322 -2.43 -22.34 15.32
N ASP A 323 -1.91 -23.54 15.51
CA ASP A 323 -0.54 -23.90 15.11
C ASP A 323 -0.37 -24.11 13.59
N ASP A 324 -1.47 -24.22 12.83
CA ASP A 324 -1.40 -24.46 11.39
C ASP A 324 -0.73 -23.27 10.66
N ASN A 325 -0.01 -23.60 9.58
CA ASN A 325 0.79 -22.69 8.75
C ASN A 325 2.04 -22.07 9.41
N GLN A 326 2.49 -22.57 10.57
CA GLN A 326 3.83 -22.26 11.12
C GLN A 326 4.94 -22.90 10.25
N LEU A 327 5.39 -22.19 9.21
CA LEU A 327 6.30 -22.74 8.18
C LEU A 327 7.72 -23.05 8.67
N ALA A 328 8.17 -22.24 9.61
CA ALA A 328 9.43 -22.30 10.32
C ALA A 328 9.14 -21.88 11.78
N PRO A 329 10.04 -22.15 12.74
CA PRO A 329 9.93 -21.51 14.05
C PRO A 329 9.83 -19.98 13.87
N MET A 330 9.11 -19.29 14.77
CA MET A 330 8.91 -17.84 14.73
C MET A 330 8.19 -17.26 13.49
N TYR A 331 7.87 -18.05 12.46
CA TYR A 331 7.28 -17.56 11.22
C TYR A 331 5.97 -16.77 11.46
N LYS A 332 5.02 -17.32 12.23
CA LYS A 332 3.75 -16.65 12.51
C LYS A 332 3.86 -15.37 13.34
N ARG A 333 4.87 -15.29 14.22
CA ARG A 333 5.21 -14.06 14.97
C ARG A 333 5.74 -12.98 14.02
N MET A 334 6.63 -13.37 13.10
CA MET A 334 7.17 -12.45 12.10
C MET A 334 6.10 -11.96 11.13
N ALA A 335 5.20 -12.84 10.68
CA ALA A 335 4.08 -12.49 9.82
C ALA A 335 3.11 -11.51 10.49
N ALA A 336 2.78 -11.69 11.78
CA ALA A 336 1.92 -10.74 12.51
C ALA A 336 2.61 -9.38 12.65
N PHE A 337 3.88 -9.38 13.08
CA PHE A 337 4.66 -8.16 13.26
C PHE A 337 4.88 -7.40 11.94
N GLN A 338 5.27 -8.07 10.86
CA GLN A 338 5.37 -7.44 9.53
C GLN A 338 4.00 -7.04 8.99
N GLY A 339 2.94 -7.79 9.34
CA GLY A 339 1.54 -7.47 9.09
C GLY A 339 1.19 -6.06 9.49
N ASP A 340 1.35 -5.81 10.79
CA ASP A 340 1.14 -4.52 11.42
C ASP A 340 2.19 -3.46 11.01
N VAL A 341 3.32 -3.81 10.37
CA VAL A 341 4.27 -2.84 9.75
C VAL A 341 3.75 -2.32 8.41
N THR A 342 2.89 -3.06 7.70
CA THR A 342 2.41 -2.68 6.36
C THR A 342 0.91 -2.32 6.27
N GLY A 343 0.02 -3.14 6.84
CA GLY A 343 -1.44 -2.89 6.81
C GLY A 343 -2.37 -4.01 6.29
N ASN A 344 -2.02 -5.27 6.49
CA ASN A 344 -2.83 -6.52 6.44
C ASN A 344 -3.43 -7.06 5.08
N SER A 345 -3.28 -8.39 4.71
CA SER A 345 -3.89 -9.27 3.60
C SER A 345 -3.62 -10.79 3.81
N PRO A 346 -4.12 -11.90 3.13
CA PRO A 346 -4.40 -13.37 4.30
C PRO A 346 -3.00 -14.05 4.70
N GLY A 347 -2.68 -15.24 4.23
CA GLY A 347 -1.29 -15.64 3.89
C GLY A 347 -1.11 -16.49 2.62
N LEU A 348 -0.88 -17.80 2.67
CA LEU A 348 -0.94 -18.65 3.86
C LEU A 348 -2.31 -18.45 4.53
N GLY A 349 -3.34 -18.65 3.71
CA GLY A 349 -4.33 -17.59 3.48
C GLY A 349 -4.06 -16.87 2.12
N TYR A 350 -4.07 -15.55 1.72
CA TYR A 350 -4.08 -14.02 2.11
C TYR A 350 -2.60 -13.47 1.71
N ALA A 351 -2.19 -13.45 0.42
CA ALA A 351 -1.12 -12.53 0.04
C ALA A 351 -1.61 -11.08 0.10
N HIS A 352 -0.67 -10.20 0.43
CA HIS A 352 -0.73 -8.77 0.13
C HIS A 352 -1.38 -8.50 -1.24
N GLY A 353 -2.58 -7.91 -1.23
CA GLY A 353 -3.29 -7.51 -2.45
C GLY A 353 -4.38 -8.45 -2.97
N ARG A 354 -4.87 -9.44 -2.20
CA ARG A 354 -6.10 -10.18 -2.59
C ARG A 354 -7.40 -9.36 -2.49
N ASP A 355 -7.38 -8.15 -1.92
CA ASP A 355 -8.50 -7.19 -2.03
C ASP A 355 -8.60 -6.58 -3.43
N ILE A 356 -7.45 -6.41 -4.09
CA ILE A 356 -7.35 -5.70 -5.37
C ILE A 356 -8.03 -6.49 -6.50
N LEU A 357 -7.84 -7.81 -6.57
CA LEU A 357 -8.43 -8.62 -7.65
C LEU A 357 -9.98 -8.59 -7.64
N PRO A 358 -10.69 -8.86 -6.52
CA PRO A 358 -12.14 -8.68 -6.44
C PRO A 358 -12.61 -7.24 -6.74
N ALA A 359 -11.86 -6.24 -6.27
CA ALA A 359 -12.16 -4.83 -6.50
C ALA A 359 -12.10 -4.44 -7.99
N PHE A 360 -11.14 -4.98 -8.76
CA PHE A 360 -11.06 -4.75 -10.20
C PHE A 360 -12.00 -5.64 -11.02
N MET A 361 -12.26 -6.89 -10.60
CA MET A 361 -12.98 -7.88 -11.40
C MET A 361 -14.52 -7.81 -11.33
N GLY A 362 -15.10 -6.78 -10.69
CA GLY A 362 -16.56 -6.61 -10.64
C GLY A 362 -17.27 -7.46 -9.57
N ALA A 363 -16.57 -7.81 -8.48
CA ALA A 363 -17.20 -8.41 -7.30
C ALA A 363 -17.91 -7.34 -6.45
N ALA A 364 -18.60 -7.73 -5.36
CA ALA A 364 -19.32 -6.81 -4.48
C ALA A 364 -18.48 -5.64 -3.91
N LEU A 365 -17.15 -5.76 -3.86
CA LEU A 365 -16.25 -4.67 -3.49
C LEU A 365 -16.14 -3.58 -4.58
N ALA A 366 -16.21 -3.96 -5.85
CA ALA A 366 -16.24 -3.04 -6.98
C ALA A 366 -17.47 -2.12 -6.92
N ASP A 367 -18.61 -2.65 -6.44
CA ASP A 367 -19.85 -1.88 -6.28
C ASP A 367 -19.65 -0.67 -5.35
N TYR A 368 -19.16 -0.91 -4.13
CA TYR A 368 -18.87 0.16 -3.17
C TYR A 368 -17.83 1.16 -3.70
N ILE A 369 -16.83 0.67 -4.46
CA ILE A 369 -15.79 1.52 -5.07
C ILE A 369 -16.38 2.43 -6.15
N ILE A 370 -17.16 1.91 -7.10
CA ILE A 370 -17.84 2.71 -8.14
C ILE A 370 -18.79 3.70 -7.49
N GLN A 371 -19.58 3.24 -6.52
CA GLN A 371 -20.56 4.05 -5.81
C GLN A 371 -19.91 5.21 -5.04
N PHE A 372 -18.78 4.95 -4.36
CA PHE A 372 -17.98 5.97 -3.68
C PHE A 372 -17.31 6.94 -4.67
N VAL A 373 -16.72 6.42 -5.76
CA VAL A 373 -16.12 7.24 -6.83
C VAL A 373 -17.16 8.19 -7.44
N ALA A 374 -18.40 7.73 -7.63
CA ALA A 374 -19.50 8.54 -8.14
C ALA A 374 -20.04 9.55 -7.12
N THR A 375 -20.35 9.11 -5.90
CA THR A 375 -21.21 9.86 -4.95
C THR A 375 -20.55 10.32 -3.65
N LEU A 376 -19.31 9.88 -3.38
CA LEU A 376 -18.57 10.07 -2.11
C LEU A 376 -19.15 9.33 -0.88
N ASP A 377 -20.13 8.45 -1.08
CA ASP A 377 -20.60 7.46 -0.11
C ASP A 377 -20.56 6.07 -0.77
N PRO A 378 -19.93 5.04 -0.16
CA PRO A 378 -19.96 3.68 -0.72
C PRO A 378 -21.37 3.08 -0.78
N ASN A 379 -22.33 3.59 0.01
CA ASN A 379 -23.73 3.16 0.03
C ASN A 379 -24.61 3.90 -0.99
N GLY A 380 -24.08 4.94 -1.65
CA GLY A 380 -24.80 5.72 -2.65
C GLY A 380 -25.86 6.66 -2.11
N ASP A 381 -26.83 7.00 -2.97
CA ASP A 381 -27.89 7.96 -2.63
C ASP A 381 -29.00 7.40 -1.73
N GLY A 382 -29.02 6.09 -1.50
CA GLY A 382 -30.04 5.38 -0.72
C GLY A 382 -31.48 5.50 -1.24
N ALA A 383 -31.70 6.15 -2.38
CA ALA A 383 -33.01 6.64 -2.81
C ALA A 383 -33.53 5.94 -4.07
N ASN A 384 -32.63 5.47 -4.95
CA ASN A 384 -33.01 4.90 -6.25
C ASN A 384 -33.05 3.35 -6.30
N GLY A 385 -32.63 2.65 -5.24
CA GLY A 385 -32.68 1.18 -5.17
C GLY A 385 -31.79 0.44 -6.18
N THR A 386 -30.86 1.16 -6.82
CA THR A 386 -29.91 0.64 -7.82
C THR A 386 -28.67 -0.02 -7.22
N THR A 387 -28.53 0.00 -5.90
CA THR A 387 -27.39 -0.56 -5.18
C THR A 387 -27.53 -2.08 -5.04
N SER A 388 -26.64 -2.83 -5.70
CA SER A 388 -26.39 -4.26 -5.44
C SER A 388 -25.65 -4.51 -4.12
N ALA A 389 -25.23 -3.46 -3.42
CA ALA A 389 -24.65 -3.51 -2.08
C ALA A 389 -25.56 -4.28 -1.10
N ILE A 390 -25.12 -5.49 -0.75
CA ILE A 390 -25.90 -6.45 0.06
C ILE A 390 -26.04 -5.96 1.52
N TYR A 391 -25.13 -5.10 1.98
CA TYR A 391 -25.12 -4.52 3.32
C TYR A 391 -24.85 -3.01 3.27
N TYR A 392 -25.27 -2.31 4.32
CA TYR A 392 -24.89 -0.93 4.57
C TYR A 392 -23.52 -0.89 5.25
N TRP A 393 -22.50 -0.35 4.56
CA TRP A 393 -21.17 -0.09 5.12
C TRP A 393 -21.26 1.14 6.03
N PRO A 394 -21.16 1.00 7.37
CA PRO A 394 -21.20 2.14 8.27
C PRO A 394 -19.92 2.97 8.11
N LYS A 395 -20.08 4.29 8.13
CA LYS A 395 -18.94 5.20 8.32
C LYS A 395 -18.27 4.88 9.66
N TYR A 396 -16.97 4.60 9.64
CA TYR A 396 -16.19 4.23 10.82
C TYR A 396 -16.32 5.31 11.91
N ASP A 397 -16.46 4.87 13.15
CA ASP A 397 -16.55 5.72 14.35
C ASP A 397 -15.64 5.13 15.44
N THR A 398 -14.86 5.99 16.09
CA THR A 398 -13.90 5.66 17.15
C THR A 398 -14.53 5.12 18.43
N LYS A 399 -15.86 4.96 18.47
CA LYS A 399 -16.62 4.34 19.58
C LYS A 399 -17.31 3.03 19.20
N GLN A 400 -17.49 2.76 17.91
CA GLN A 400 -18.18 1.55 17.43
C GLN A 400 -17.26 0.61 16.65
N TRP A 401 -16.16 1.11 16.09
CA TRP A 401 -15.13 0.37 15.35
C TRP A 401 -15.71 -0.59 14.30
N ARG A 402 -16.82 -0.21 13.66
CA ARG A 402 -17.49 -1.07 12.66
C ARG A 402 -16.81 -0.91 11.31
N VAL A 403 -16.51 -2.05 10.70
CA VAL A 403 -15.87 -2.15 9.39
C VAL A 403 -16.71 -3.03 8.48
N LEU A 404 -16.62 -2.82 7.17
CA LEU A 404 -17.01 -3.86 6.21
C LEU A 404 -15.99 -4.99 6.35
N GLU A 405 -16.47 -6.20 6.66
CA GLU A 405 -15.72 -7.44 6.46
C GLU A 405 -16.15 -8.04 5.13
N THR A 406 -15.19 -8.45 4.32
CA THR A 406 -15.43 -9.19 3.07
C THR A 406 -14.98 -10.66 3.28
N HIS A 407 -15.59 -11.58 2.54
CA HIS A 407 -15.44 -13.03 2.72
C HIS A 407 -15.51 -13.76 1.37
N ASP A 408 -15.11 -15.04 1.33
CA ASP A 408 -15.21 -15.88 0.12
C ASP A 408 -16.65 -16.02 -0.41
N ASP A 409 -17.66 -15.90 0.47
CA ASP A 409 -19.09 -15.97 0.16
C ASP A 409 -19.79 -14.59 0.10
N GLY A 410 -19.07 -13.49 0.32
CA GLY A 410 -19.61 -12.14 0.13
C GLY A 410 -19.07 -11.08 1.11
N VAL A 411 -19.98 -10.53 1.92
CA VAL A 411 -19.78 -9.35 2.78
C VAL A 411 -20.55 -9.49 4.09
N ALA A 412 -20.03 -8.87 5.15
CA ALA A 412 -20.67 -8.70 6.45
C ALA A 412 -20.19 -7.40 7.12
N ILE A 413 -20.77 -7.01 8.26
CA ILE A 413 -20.28 -5.86 9.05
C ILE A 413 -19.63 -6.38 10.33
N GLY A 414 -18.32 -6.21 10.40
CA GLY A 414 -17.44 -6.66 11.46
C GLY A 414 -17.15 -5.64 12.55
N ALA A 415 -16.12 -5.94 13.33
CA ALA A 415 -15.58 -5.08 14.39
C ALA A 415 -14.04 -5.07 14.33
N ASP A 416 -13.48 -3.88 14.20
CA ASP A 416 -12.05 -3.58 14.22
C ASP A 416 -11.56 -3.57 15.68
N THR A 417 -11.30 -4.78 16.19
CA THR A 417 -10.84 -5.04 17.56
C THR A 417 -9.54 -5.84 17.63
N LEU A 418 -8.98 -6.21 16.47
CA LEU A 418 -7.73 -6.97 16.37
C LEU A 418 -6.52 -6.03 16.44
N CYS A 419 -5.40 -6.53 16.97
CA CYS A 419 -4.10 -5.86 17.03
C CYS A 419 -4.09 -4.43 17.62
N ILE A 420 -5.13 -3.94 18.31
CA ILE A 420 -5.20 -2.55 18.82
C ILE A 420 -4.00 -2.21 19.73
N GLU A 421 -3.68 -3.06 20.71
CA GLU A 421 -2.54 -2.81 21.60
C GLU A 421 -1.18 -2.92 20.90
N PRO A 422 -0.89 -3.96 20.08
CA PRO A 422 0.25 -3.98 19.17
C PRO A 422 0.35 -2.71 18.32
N MET A 423 -0.67 -2.39 17.52
CA MET A 423 -0.71 -1.19 16.66
C MET A 423 -0.52 0.11 17.43
N ALA A 424 -1.13 0.27 18.61
CA ALA A 424 -0.96 1.49 19.42
C ALA A 424 0.44 1.58 20.06
N ALA A 425 1.04 0.47 20.48
CA ALA A 425 2.42 0.43 20.99
C ALA A 425 3.44 0.65 19.87
N LEU A 426 3.18 0.11 18.67
CA LEU A 426 3.85 0.49 17.45
C LEU A 426 3.75 2.02 17.29
N THR A 427 2.55 2.61 17.20
CA THR A 427 2.37 4.07 17.08
C THR A 427 3.09 4.87 18.18
N ALA A 428 3.15 4.37 19.42
CA ALA A 428 3.66 5.11 20.57
C ALA A 428 5.17 5.31 20.57
N ILE A 429 5.95 4.24 20.36
CA ILE A 429 7.42 4.33 20.16
C ILE A 429 7.72 5.25 18.96
N SER A 430 6.76 5.31 18.05
CA SER A 430 6.99 5.73 16.68
C SER A 430 6.94 7.21 16.38
N LEU A 431 6.20 7.95 17.18
CA LEU A 431 6.23 9.40 17.11
C LEU A 431 7.53 9.99 17.68
N ALA A 432 8.44 9.16 18.21
CA ALA A 432 9.70 9.57 18.83
C ALA A 432 10.98 9.24 18.03
N TYR A 433 10.97 8.29 17.08
CA TYR A 433 12.20 7.77 16.47
C TYR A 433 12.05 7.32 14.96
N PRO A 434 11.78 8.20 13.97
CA PRO A 434 11.27 7.89 12.60
C PRO A 434 11.97 6.84 11.69
N MET A 435 11.23 6.26 10.72
CA MET A 435 11.67 5.06 9.94
C MET A 435 12.77 5.33 8.95
N SER A 436 13.99 5.13 9.44
CA SER A 436 15.04 4.37 8.78
C SER A 436 14.51 3.02 8.20
N LEU A 437 13.57 3.03 7.23
CA LEU A 437 13.52 2.01 6.18
C LEU A 437 14.85 2.10 5.45
N ASN A 438 15.73 1.19 5.84
CA ASN A 438 17.18 1.31 5.77
C ASN A 438 17.74 -0.07 6.11
N VAL A 439 19.01 -0.33 5.80
CA VAL A 439 19.73 -1.51 6.30
C VAL A 439 20.21 -1.29 7.76
N ALA A 440 19.52 -0.38 8.48
CA ALA A 440 19.61 0.02 9.88
C ALA A 440 18.28 0.75 10.28
N GLY A 441 17.29 0.03 10.82
CA GLY A 441 15.83 0.32 10.93
C GLY A 441 15.28 1.53 11.75
N LEU A 442 13.97 1.93 11.65
CA LEU A 442 13.19 2.57 12.77
C LEU A 442 11.62 2.90 12.79
N VAL A 443 10.64 2.18 13.41
CA VAL A 443 9.33 2.83 13.88
C VAL A 443 8.15 3.13 12.83
N ARG A 444 7.05 3.90 13.13
CA ARG A 444 5.65 4.14 12.53
C ARG A 444 4.97 5.58 12.75
N ASP A 445 3.65 5.85 12.91
CA ASP A 445 2.48 6.00 11.96
C ASP A 445 1.43 7.11 12.39
N ARG A 446 0.31 7.32 11.64
CA ARG A 446 -1.11 7.59 12.11
C ARG A 446 -2.17 7.76 10.97
N MET A 447 -3.43 7.27 11.14
CA MET A 447 -4.55 7.34 10.15
C MET A 447 -6.00 7.23 10.77
N ILE A 448 -7.09 7.23 9.96
CA ILE A 448 -8.48 7.60 10.43
C ILE A 448 -9.73 6.76 9.98
N TYR A 449 -9.70 5.87 8.97
CA TYR A 449 -10.81 4.93 8.63
C TYR A 449 -10.27 3.48 8.50
N LEU A 450 -11.12 2.45 8.40
CA LEU A 450 -10.68 1.07 8.12
C LEU A 450 -11.74 0.18 7.41
N MET A 451 -11.26 -0.92 6.84
CA MET A 451 -11.96 -2.08 6.29
C MET A 451 -11.15 -3.34 6.66
N SER A 452 -11.78 -4.52 6.68
CA SER A 452 -11.11 -5.81 6.93
C SER A 452 -11.77 -6.92 6.09
N TRP A 453 -11.33 -8.17 6.25
CA TRP A 453 -11.80 -9.35 5.50
C TRP A 453 -11.38 -10.62 6.23
N ARG A 454 -12.18 -11.68 6.18
CA ARG A 454 -11.85 -12.98 6.77
C ARG A 454 -12.19 -14.11 5.83
N GLY A 455 -11.25 -15.03 5.62
CA GLY A 455 -11.51 -16.26 4.87
C GLY A 455 -12.37 -17.22 5.70
N GLN A 456 -13.34 -17.89 5.07
CA GLN A 456 -14.17 -18.85 5.78
C GLN A 456 -13.51 -20.23 5.90
N ASN A 457 -12.79 -20.48 6.99
CA ASN A 457 -12.46 -21.85 7.41
C ASN A 457 -12.09 -22.00 8.91
N CYS A 458 -12.95 -21.52 9.81
CA CYS A 458 -12.85 -21.82 11.25
C CYS A 458 -14.23 -21.87 11.95
N GLN A 459 -14.89 -23.05 11.93
CA GLN A 459 -16.08 -23.26 12.76
C GLN A 459 -15.72 -23.56 14.22
N GLY A 460 -15.78 -22.50 15.04
CA GLY A 460 -16.22 -22.61 16.43
C GLY A 460 -15.14 -22.70 17.51
N ARG A 461 -14.98 -21.59 18.24
CA ARG A 461 -15.40 -21.47 19.65
C ARG A 461 -15.34 -20.03 20.11
N CYS A 462 -16.48 -19.47 20.53
CA CYS A 462 -16.47 -18.28 21.37
C CYS A 462 -15.90 -18.69 22.74
N PHE A 463 -14.85 -18.03 23.22
CA PHE A 463 -14.52 -18.08 24.64
C PHE A 463 -15.52 -17.23 25.42
N SER A 464 -15.94 -17.73 26.57
CA SER A 464 -16.94 -17.10 27.44
C SER A 464 -16.30 -16.17 28.47
N GLU A 465 -17.08 -15.19 28.92
CA GLU A 465 -16.69 -14.22 29.96
C GLU A 465 -16.37 -14.91 31.30
N THR A 466 -15.19 -14.62 31.86
CA THR A 466 -14.87 -14.62 33.32
C THR A 466 -13.73 -13.65 33.60
#